data_AF-A0A182MDT3-F1
#
_entry.id   AF-A0A182MDT3-F1
#
_cell.length_a   1.000
_cell.length_b   1.000
_cell.length_c   1.000
_cell.angle_alpha   90.00
_cell.angle_beta   90.00
_cell.angle_gamma   90.00
#
_symmetry.space_group_name_H-M   'P 1'
#
loop_
_entity.id
_entity.type
_entity.pdbx_description
1 polymer ?
#
loop_
_entity_poly.entity_id
_entity_poly.type
_entity_poly.pdbx_seq_one_letter_code
_entity_poly.pdbx_strand_id
1 'polypeptide(L)'
;MQSESVAEETPLEPSIIDQPSSVMDHRTTNRCRKRLLHLGDSLFSLFIITPLVVAHWRGTWGWMDLNGPHFPGWLCFVLGITLHTTFALLREPLNAALALARNAPKSRWKTVKRWCVSRMYTYAFSMACLMHWRGGWNVMELYFAFNLLPALSISAFCLVGLVWAKSVRNLLAPPFIILTDRKEALFSFPTRFRMKVLACEKAYHPPWYR
;
A
#
# COMPACT_ATOMS: atom_id res chain seq x y z
N MET A 1 34.02 -47.40 -29.53
CA MET A 1 34.55 -46.67 -28.36
C MET A 1 33.47 -46.70 -27.30
N GLN A 2 33.79 -47.39 -26.22
CA GLN A 2 32.96 -47.67 -25.07
C GLN A 2 33.03 -46.48 -24.11
N SER A 3 31.89 -46.02 -23.63
CA SER A 3 31.77 -45.18 -22.45
C SER A 3 30.36 -45.42 -21.89
N GLU A 4 30.27 -46.42 -21.02
CA GLU A 4 29.18 -46.54 -20.06
C GLU A 4 29.27 -45.37 -19.08
N SER A 5 28.13 -44.86 -18.60
CA SER A 5 27.90 -44.75 -17.15
C SER A 5 26.51 -44.17 -16.82
N VAL A 6 25.80 -44.96 -16.04
CA VAL A 6 24.98 -44.55 -14.88
C VAL A 6 23.67 -43.82 -15.21
N ALA A 7 22.62 -44.62 -15.40
CA ALA A 7 21.28 -44.20 -15.01
C ALA A 7 21.26 -44.12 -13.48
N GLU A 8 21.29 -42.89 -12.95
CA GLU A 8 21.10 -42.63 -11.54
C GLU A 8 19.64 -42.92 -11.18
N GLU A 9 19.44 -43.92 -10.32
CA GLU A 9 18.13 -44.31 -9.84
C GLU A 9 17.45 -43.12 -9.14
N THR A 10 16.25 -42.79 -9.60
CA THR A 10 15.28 -41.97 -8.87
C THR A 10 15.10 -42.54 -7.47
N PRO A 11 15.44 -41.80 -6.39
CA PRO A 11 15.10 -42.25 -5.04
C PRO A 11 13.59 -42.30 -4.93
N LEU A 12 13.09 -43.52 -4.73
CA LEU A 12 11.73 -43.82 -4.33
C LEU A 12 11.25 -42.83 -3.27
N GLU A 13 10.02 -42.36 -3.48
CA GLU A 13 9.20 -41.68 -2.48
C GLU A 13 9.38 -42.38 -1.12
N PRO A 14 9.81 -41.69 -0.05
CA PRO A 14 9.89 -42.33 1.24
C PRO A 14 8.47 -42.71 1.66
N SER A 15 8.30 -44.03 1.84
CA SER A 15 7.13 -44.71 2.35
C SER A 15 6.45 -43.92 3.48
N ILE A 16 5.12 -43.91 3.43
CA ILE A 16 4.16 -43.29 4.38
C ILE A 16 4.28 -43.85 5.83
N ILE A 17 5.25 -44.70 6.11
CA ILE A 17 5.42 -45.42 7.36
C ILE A 17 6.69 -44.85 8.02
N ASP A 18 6.54 -44.21 9.18
CA ASP A 18 7.58 -43.56 10.01
C ASP A 18 7.96 -42.09 9.71
N GLN A 19 6.97 -41.26 9.37
CA GLN A 19 7.01 -39.87 9.87
C GLN A 19 6.73 -39.91 11.38
N PRO A 20 7.65 -39.47 12.27
CA PRO A 20 7.36 -39.42 13.69
C PRO A 20 6.12 -38.54 13.90
N SER A 21 5.12 -39.07 14.60
CA SER A 21 3.83 -38.41 14.90
C SER A 21 4.00 -36.95 15.33
N SER A 22 5.09 -36.64 16.03
CA SER A 22 5.50 -35.31 16.46
C SER A 22 5.69 -34.29 15.32
N VAL A 23 6.21 -34.69 14.15
CA VAL A 23 6.45 -33.79 13.00
C VAL A 23 5.14 -33.44 12.30
N MET A 24 4.23 -34.41 12.17
CA MET A 24 2.91 -34.21 11.58
C MET A 24 2.01 -33.32 12.46
N ASP A 25 2.03 -33.54 13.78
CA ASP A 25 1.32 -32.71 14.76
C ASP A 25 1.86 -31.28 14.80
N HIS A 26 3.18 -31.10 14.76
CA HIS A 26 3.79 -29.78 14.77
C HIS A 26 3.44 -28.99 13.48
N ARG A 27 3.40 -29.64 12.31
CA ARG A 27 3.05 -28.98 11.04
C ARG A 27 1.58 -28.56 11.00
N THR A 28 0.69 -29.37 11.55
CA THR A 28 -0.76 -29.12 11.58
C THR A 28 -1.12 -28.04 12.59
N THR A 29 -0.52 -28.07 13.78
CA THR A 29 -0.66 -27.03 14.82
C THR A 29 -0.20 -25.66 14.32
N ASN A 30 0.91 -25.59 13.59
CA ASN A 30 1.39 -24.35 12.98
C ASN A 30 0.46 -23.81 11.88
N ARG A 31 -0.23 -24.67 11.11
CA ARG A 31 -1.23 -24.23 10.12
C ARG A 31 -2.49 -23.71 10.80
N CYS A 32 -2.98 -24.38 11.84
CA CYS A 32 -4.15 -23.95 12.60
C CYS A 32 -3.89 -22.60 13.27
N ARG A 33 -2.74 -22.45 13.96
CA ARG A 33 -2.33 -21.17 14.56
C ARG A 33 -2.26 -20.05 13.52
N LYS A 34 -1.66 -20.29 12.35
CA LYS A 34 -1.61 -19.30 11.26
C LYS A 34 -3.01 -18.91 10.79
N ARG A 35 -3.91 -19.88 10.56
CA ARG A 35 -5.30 -19.61 10.18
C ARG A 35 -6.04 -18.81 11.23
N LEU A 36 -5.87 -19.14 12.51
CA LEU A 36 -6.49 -18.43 13.61
C LEU A 36 -5.98 -16.99 13.72
N LEU A 37 -4.67 -16.77 13.56
CA LEU A 37 -4.09 -15.42 13.51
C LEU A 37 -4.64 -14.63 12.32
N HIS A 38 -4.70 -15.22 11.13
CA HIS A 38 -5.29 -14.57 9.96
C HIS A 38 -6.77 -14.23 10.14
N LEU A 39 -7.53 -15.13 10.77
CA LEU A 39 -8.93 -14.89 11.09
C LEU A 39 -9.06 -13.74 12.11
N GLY A 40 -8.25 -13.75 13.17
CA GLY A 40 -8.20 -12.68 14.17
C GLY A 40 -7.87 -11.32 13.56
N ASP A 41 -6.83 -11.26 12.72
CA ASP A 41 -6.44 -10.05 11.99
C ASP A 41 -7.58 -9.55 11.08
N SER A 42 -8.29 -10.49 10.43
CA SER A 42 -9.42 -10.15 9.54
C SER A 42 -10.62 -9.60 10.31
N LEU A 43 -11.00 -10.22 11.43
CA LEU A 43 -12.09 -9.75 12.28
C LEU A 43 -11.74 -8.40 12.91
N PHE A 44 -10.52 -8.23 13.41
CA PHE A 44 -10.05 -6.94 13.93
C PHE A 44 -10.08 -5.86 12.86
N SER A 45 -9.61 -6.16 11.65
CA SER A 45 -9.65 -5.23 10.51
C SER A 45 -11.08 -4.87 10.12
N LEU A 46 -11.98 -5.84 10.10
CA LEU A 46 -13.38 -5.65 9.72
C LEU A 46 -14.18 -4.85 10.76
N PHE A 47 -14.04 -5.17 12.04
CA PHE A 47 -14.89 -4.60 13.09
C PHE A 47 -14.30 -3.35 13.76
N ILE A 48 -12.98 -3.17 13.73
CA ILE A 48 -12.32 -2.04 14.40
C ILE A 48 -11.73 -1.09 13.37
N ILE A 49 -10.85 -1.57 12.50
CA ILE A 49 -10.13 -0.69 11.57
C ILE A 49 -11.06 -0.09 10.53
N THR A 50 -11.94 -0.90 9.92
CA THR A 50 -12.84 -0.42 8.86
C THR A 50 -13.79 0.68 9.36
N PRO A 51 -14.51 0.52 10.49
CA PRO A 51 -15.37 1.60 11.01
C PRO A 51 -14.59 2.86 11.42
N LEU A 52 -13.38 2.71 11.96
CA LEU A 52 -12.52 3.86 12.30
C LEU A 52 -12.08 4.62 11.04
N VAL A 53 -11.70 3.90 9.98
CA VAL A 53 -11.43 4.51 8.67
C VAL A 53 -12.67 5.22 8.15
N VAL A 54 -13.85 4.59 8.28
CA VAL A 54 -15.14 5.18 7.90
C VAL A 54 -15.41 6.49 8.62
N ALA A 55 -15.28 6.48 9.95
CA ALA A 55 -15.45 7.65 10.79
C ALA A 55 -14.44 8.76 10.43
N HIS A 56 -13.18 8.41 10.16
CA HIS A 56 -12.15 9.38 9.78
C HIS A 56 -12.50 10.07 8.45
N TRP A 57 -12.77 9.31 7.38
CA TRP A 57 -13.04 9.92 6.06
C TRP A 57 -14.35 10.70 6.09
N ARG A 58 -15.42 10.13 6.66
CA ARG A 58 -16.74 10.75 6.65
C ARG A 58 -16.81 11.95 7.59
N GLY A 59 -16.16 11.87 8.75
CA GLY A 59 -16.07 12.96 9.72
C GLY A 59 -15.26 14.14 9.17
N THR A 60 -14.11 13.88 8.55
CA THR A 60 -13.28 14.93 7.94
C THR A 60 -13.98 15.59 6.76
N TRP A 61 -14.67 14.80 5.92
CA TRP A 61 -15.49 15.33 4.84
C TRP A 61 -16.59 16.23 5.38
N GLY A 62 -17.38 15.76 6.36
CA GLY A 62 -18.44 16.56 6.98
C GLY A 62 -17.91 17.84 7.62
N TRP A 63 -16.75 17.79 8.27
CA TRP A 63 -16.09 18.98 8.80
C TRP A 63 -15.72 19.99 7.70
N MET A 64 -15.21 19.54 6.56
CA MET A 64 -14.94 20.42 5.40
C MET A 64 -16.22 20.99 4.79
N ASP A 65 -17.33 20.25 4.80
CA ASP A 65 -18.63 20.74 4.31
C ASP A 65 -19.20 21.81 5.22
N LEU A 66 -19.13 21.63 6.55
CA LEU A 66 -19.50 22.65 7.53
C LEU A 66 -18.66 23.93 7.40
N ASN A 67 -17.41 23.79 6.96
CA ASN A 67 -16.49 24.90 6.71
C ASN A 67 -16.39 25.25 5.22
N GLY A 68 -17.46 25.03 4.44
CA GLY A 68 -17.50 25.22 2.99
C GLY A 68 -16.85 26.49 2.44
N PRO A 69 -17.04 27.68 3.05
CA PRO A 69 -16.38 28.92 2.61
C PRO A 69 -14.85 28.87 2.64
N HIS A 70 -14.26 28.12 3.57
CA HIS A 70 -12.81 27.95 3.67
C HIS A 70 -12.29 26.84 2.75
N PHE A 71 -13.16 25.94 2.29
CA PHE A 71 -12.82 24.77 1.50
C PHE A 71 -13.61 24.70 0.18
N PRO A 72 -13.43 25.67 -0.74
CA PRO A 72 -14.11 25.64 -2.03
C PRO A 72 -13.61 24.47 -2.89
N GLY A 73 -14.52 23.87 -3.68
CA GLY A 73 -14.27 22.62 -4.40
C GLY A 73 -13.02 22.63 -5.28
N TRP A 74 -12.83 23.68 -6.07
CA TRP A 74 -11.66 23.87 -6.92
C TRP A 74 -10.35 23.95 -6.13
N LEU A 75 -10.32 24.73 -5.03
CA LEU A 75 -9.14 24.84 -4.18
C LEU A 75 -8.78 23.48 -3.58
N CYS A 76 -9.77 22.76 -3.05
CA CYS A 76 -9.56 21.42 -2.51
C CYS A 76 -9.04 20.44 -3.57
N PHE A 77 -9.61 20.47 -4.77
CA PHE A 77 -9.20 19.59 -5.86
C PHE A 77 -7.75 19.85 -6.28
N VAL A 78 -7.40 21.11 -6.55
CA VAL A 78 -6.04 21.52 -6.98
C VAL A 78 -5.03 21.24 -5.87
N LEU A 79 -5.30 21.63 -4.63
CA LEU A 79 -4.39 21.35 -3.52
C LEU A 79 -4.21 19.85 -3.29
N GLY A 80 -5.30 19.07 -3.37
CA GLY A 80 -5.25 17.62 -3.23
C GLY A 80 -4.38 16.96 -4.28
N ILE A 81 -4.55 17.30 -5.56
CA ILE A 81 -3.75 16.72 -6.65
C ILE A 81 -2.28 17.19 -6.60
N THR A 82 -2.03 18.45 -6.25
CA THR A 82 -0.67 18.97 -6.04
C THR A 82 0.03 18.22 -4.91
N LEU A 83 -0.60 18.07 -3.75
CA LEU A 83 -0.02 17.33 -2.62
C LEU A 83 0.26 15.87 -2.97
N HIS A 84 -0.67 15.19 -3.65
CA HIS A 84 -0.43 13.82 -4.14
C HIS A 84 0.78 13.73 -5.06
N THR A 85 0.90 14.68 -5.99
CA THR A 85 2.01 14.73 -6.94
C THR A 85 3.33 15.01 -6.22
N THR A 86 3.35 15.97 -5.30
CA THR A 86 4.52 16.28 -4.46
C THR A 86 4.94 15.08 -3.63
N PHE A 87 4.01 14.39 -2.97
CA PHE A 87 4.35 13.18 -2.21
C PHE A 87 4.83 12.04 -3.10
N ALA A 88 4.29 11.90 -4.32
CA ALA A 88 4.76 10.92 -5.27
C ALA A 88 6.20 11.21 -5.74
N LEU A 89 6.54 12.48 -5.97
CA LEU A 89 7.89 12.90 -6.37
C LEU A 89 8.90 12.81 -5.21
N LEU A 90 8.50 13.19 -4.00
CA LEU A 90 9.35 13.18 -2.80
C LEU A 90 9.51 11.79 -2.17
N ARG A 91 8.81 10.79 -2.68
CA ARG A 91 8.81 9.43 -2.16
C ARG A 91 10.22 8.84 -2.00
N GLU A 92 11.03 8.87 -3.05
CA GLU A 92 12.38 8.29 -3.04
C GLU A 92 13.32 9.00 -2.05
N PRO A 93 13.43 10.34 -2.03
CA PRO A 93 14.26 11.01 -1.03
C PRO A 93 13.74 10.81 0.40
N LEU A 94 12.43 10.72 0.62
CA LEU A 94 11.84 10.41 1.94
C LEU A 94 12.19 8.98 2.40
N ASN A 95 12.11 8.00 1.49
CA ASN A 95 12.55 6.63 1.77
C ASN A 95 14.05 6.55 2.08
N ALA A 96 14.89 7.22 1.29
CA ALA A 96 16.34 7.25 1.50
C ALA A 96 16.69 7.88 2.85
N ALA A 97 16.06 9.00 3.20
CA ALA A 97 16.24 9.65 4.50
C ALA A 97 15.80 8.75 5.67
N LEU A 98 14.68 8.02 5.52
CA LEU A 98 14.21 7.09 6.54
C LEU A 98 15.13 5.87 6.68
N ALA A 99 15.64 5.34 5.57
CA ALA A 99 16.58 4.23 5.54
C ALA A 99 17.92 4.61 6.20
N LEU A 100 18.46 5.78 5.85
CA LEU A 100 19.67 6.32 6.48
C LEU A 100 19.47 6.53 7.99
N ALA A 101 18.31 7.07 8.38
CA ALA A 101 17.97 7.20 9.79
C ALA A 101 17.90 5.84 10.49
N ARG A 102 17.38 4.78 9.84
CA ARG A 102 17.28 3.42 10.41
C ARG A 102 18.64 2.83 10.78
N ASN A 103 19.67 3.17 10.01
CA ASN A 103 21.05 2.72 10.24
C ASN A 103 21.82 3.59 11.25
N ALA A 104 21.28 4.76 11.63
CA ALA A 104 21.88 5.63 12.62
C ALA A 104 21.75 5.06 14.06
N PRO A 105 22.66 5.43 14.99
CA PRO A 105 22.63 4.95 16.37
C PRO A 105 21.27 5.20 17.03
N LYS A 106 20.80 4.17 17.74
CA LYS A 106 19.48 4.14 18.39
C LYS A 106 19.47 5.16 19.54
N SER A 107 18.74 6.25 19.36
CA SER A 107 18.43 7.22 20.40
C SER A 107 16.91 7.31 20.55
N ARG A 108 16.41 7.32 21.80
CA ARG A 108 14.97 7.42 22.10
C ARG A 108 14.33 8.61 21.39
N TRP A 109 15.02 9.76 21.39
CA TRP A 109 14.54 10.99 20.74
C TRP A 109 14.40 10.82 19.22
N LYS A 110 15.37 10.17 18.57
CA LYS A 110 15.30 9.89 17.12
C LYS A 110 14.19 8.90 16.77
N THR A 111 13.85 7.98 17.67
CA THR A 111 12.72 7.05 17.48
C THR A 111 11.38 7.78 17.57
N VAL A 112 11.20 8.61 18.60
CA VAL A 112 9.98 9.43 18.78
C VAL A 112 9.80 10.37 17.59
N LYS A 113 10.85 11.10 17.19
CA LYS A 113 10.81 11.98 16.01
C LYS A 113 10.33 11.23 14.76
N ARG A 114 10.85 10.03 14.52
CA ARG A 114 10.45 9.20 13.36
C ARG A 114 8.99 8.78 13.41
N TRP A 115 8.53 8.36 14.59
CA TRP A 115 7.13 8.01 14.79
C TRP A 115 6.22 9.21 14.53
N CYS A 116 6.54 10.40 15.06
CA CYS A 116 5.77 11.62 14.81
C CYS A 116 5.74 11.98 13.31
N VAL A 117 6.90 12.00 12.65
CA VAL A 117 6.99 12.33 11.21
C VAL A 117 6.17 11.36 10.37
N SER A 118 6.25 10.05 10.67
CA SER A 118 5.46 9.03 9.98
C SER A 118 3.95 9.28 10.14
N ARG A 119 3.48 9.60 11.35
CA ARG A 119 2.07 9.86 11.61
C ARG A 119 1.59 11.15 10.94
N MET A 120 2.38 12.22 11.00
CA MET A 120 2.08 13.48 10.32
C MET A 120 1.99 13.29 8.81
N TYR A 121 2.91 12.52 8.23
CA TYR A 121 2.87 12.19 6.81
C TYR A 121 1.60 11.42 6.42
N THR A 122 1.26 10.35 7.16
CA THR A 122 0.06 9.57 6.87
C THR A 122 -1.21 10.41 6.96
N TYR A 123 -1.28 11.30 7.95
CA TYR A 123 -2.40 12.23 8.10
C TYR A 123 -2.45 13.28 6.97
N ALA A 124 -1.32 13.87 6.60
CA ALA A 124 -1.27 14.82 5.49
C ALA A 124 -1.65 14.16 4.16
N PHE A 125 -1.22 12.91 3.94
CA PHE A 125 -1.59 12.13 2.76
C PHE A 125 -3.09 11.77 2.77
N SER A 126 -3.67 11.42 3.93
CA SER A 126 -5.11 11.15 4.02
C SER A 126 -5.93 12.42 3.76
N MET A 127 -5.49 13.58 4.28
CA MET A 127 -6.12 14.88 3.99
C MET A 127 -6.05 15.23 2.50
N ALA A 128 -4.89 15.04 1.85
CA ALA A 128 -4.74 15.28 0.41
C ALA A 128 -5.71 14.42 -0.42
N CYS A 129 -5.87 13.15 -0.04
CA CYS A 129 -6.81 12.22 -0.67
C CYS A 129 -8.26 12.70 -0.53
N LEU A 130 -8.66 13.09 0.68
CA LEU A 130 -10.01 13.59 0.95
C LEU A 130 -10.29 14.90 0.21
N MET A 131 -9.34 15.83 0.20
CA MET A 131 -9.47 17.10 -0.52
C MET A 131 -9.58 16.90 -2.03
N HIS A 132 -8.77 16.00 -2.61
CA HIS A 132 -8.85 15.65 -4.02
C HIS A 132 -10.22 15.05 -4.33
N TRP A 133 -10.63 14.02 -3.61
CA TRP A 133 -11.88 13.30 -3.90
C TRP A 133 -13.12 14.18 -3.70
N ARG A 134 -13.22 14.87 -2.56
CA ARG A 134 -14.30 15.82 -2.28
C ARG A 134 -14.31 16.96 -3.28
N GLY A 135 -13.15 17.58 -3.53
CA GLY A 135 -13.02 18.69 -4.46
C GLY A 135 -13.44 18.29 -5.87
N GLY A 136 -13.03 17.09 -6.32
CA GLY A 136 -13.44 16.52 -7.59
C GLY A 136 -14.94 16.30 -7.68
N TRP A 137 -15.56 15.76 -6.61
CA TRP A 137 -17.01 15.62 -6.53
C TRP A 137 -17.74 16.97 -6.66
N ASN A 138 -17.31 17.97 -5.88
CA ASN A 138 -17.92 19.31 -5.91
C ASN A 138 -17.74 20.00 -7.27
N VAL A 139 -16.60 19.83 -7.92
CA VAL A 139 -16.36 20.34 -9.28
C VAL A 139 -17.30 19.66 -10.27
N MET A 140 -17.41 18.33 -10.21
CA MET A 140 -18.34 17.60 -11.09
C MET A 140 -19.79 18.04 -10.89
N GLU A 141 -20.22 18.19 -9.64
CA GLU A 141 -21.57 18.65 -9.29
C GLU A 141 -21.85 20.06 -9.83
N LEU A 142 -20.87 20.97 -9.75
CA LEU A 142 -21.00 22.34 -10.24
C LEU A 142 -21.23 22.44 -11.76
N TYR A 143 -20.58 21.58 -12.56
CA TYR A 143 -20.67 21.64 -14.03
C TYR A 143 -21.69 20.69 -14.64
N PHE A 144 -21.89 19.51 -14.04
CA PHE A 144 -22.68 18.43 -14.62
C PHE A 144 -23.95 18.13 -13.83
N ALA A 145 -24.09 18.67 -12.62
CA ALA A 145 -25.14 18.29 -11.66
C ALA A 145 -25.24 16.76 -11.53
N PHE A 146 -26.40 16.24 -11.12
CA PHE A 146 -26.66 14.80 -11.02
C PHE A 146 -27.14 14.19 -12.35
N ASN A 147 -26.67 14.72 -13.48
CA ASN A 147 -27.05 14.20 -14.79
C ASN A 147 -26.26 12.91 -15.11
N LEU A 148 -27.00 11.83 -15.44
CA LEU A 148 -26.41 10.52 -15.69
C LEU A 148 -25.49 10.51 -16.93
N LEU A 149 -25.91 11.16 -18.03
CA LEU A 149 -25.18 11.11 -19.29
C LEU A 149 -23.76 11.73 -19.19
N PRO A 150 -23.58 12.97 -18.71
CA PRO A 150 -22.24 13.53 -18.53
C PRO A 150 -21.38 12.71 -17.57
N ALA A 151 -21.94 12.21 -16.48
CA ALA A 151 -21.22 11.37 -15.51
C ALA A 151 -20.70 10.07 -16.15
N LEU A 152 -21.53 9.41 -16.97
CA LEU A 152 -21.12 8.22 -17.73
C LEU A 152 -20.04 8.56 -18.76
N SER A 153 -20.17 9.67 -19.49
CA SER A 153 -19.19 10.10 -20.49
C SER A 153 -17.81 10.38 -19.87
N ILE A 154 -17.78 11.10 -18.74
CA ILE A 154 -16.52 11.39 -18.02
C ILE A 154 -15.92 10.11 -17.47
N SER A 155 -16.75 9.23 -16.87
CA SER A 155 -16.30 7.95 -16.35
C SER A 155 -15.70 7.06 -17.46
N ALA A 156 -16.34 7.01 -18.63
CA ALA A 156 -15.83 6.28 -19.80
C ALA A 156 -14.50 6.87 -20.29
N PHE A 157 -14.39 8.19 -20.36
CA PHE A 157 -13.14 8.87 -20.74
C PHE A 157 -12.00 8.56 -19.76
N CYS A 158 -12.25 8.64 -18.45
CA CYS A 158 -11.29 8.26 -17.42
C CYS A 158 -10.90 6.78 -17.51
N LEU A 159 -11.86 5.89 -17.80
CA LEU A 159 -11.61 4.47 -17.95
C LEU A 159 -10.70 4.18 -19.17
N VAL A 160 -10.92 4.84 -20.30
CA VAL A 160 -10.03 4.74 -21.47
C VAL A 160 -8.61 5.15 -21.11
N GLY A 161 -8.45 6.24 -20.36
CA GLY A 161 -7.15 6.66 -19.82
C GLY A 161 -6.50 5.59 -18.94
N LEU A 162 -7.26 4.96 -18.04
CA LEU A 162 -6.78 3.87 -17.19
C LEU A 162 -6.39 2.62 -17.99
N VAL A 163 -7.15 2.26 -19.03
CA VAL A 163 -6.85 1.15 -19.94
C VAL A 163 -5.53 1.41 -20.66
N TRP A 164 -5.36 2.61 -21.21
CA TRP A 164 -4.11 2.99 -21.89
C TRP A 164 -2.93 2.99 -20.92
N ALA A 165 -3.14 3.50 -19.71
CA ALA A 165 -2.18 3.45 -18.61
C ALA A 165 -2.02 2.03 -18.01
N LYS A 166 -2.67 0.99 -18.55
CA LYS A 166 -2.68 -0.40 -18.05
C LYS A 166 -2.90 -0.49 -16.54
N SER A 167 -3.69 0.44 -15.99
CA SER A 167 -3.86 0.68 -14.55
C SER A 167 -5.28 0.35 -14.05
N VAL A 168 -6.08 -0.36 -14.86
CA VAL A 168 -7.45 -0.77 -14.50
C VAL A 168 -7.49 -1.59 -13.20
N ARG A 169 -6.43 -2.34 -12.89
CA ARG A 169 -6.31 -3.10 -11.63
C ARG A 169 -6.35 -2.22 -10.38
N ASN A 170 -6.07 -0.92 -10.49
CA ASN A 170 -6.16 0.02 -9.37
C ASN A 170 -7.60 0.32 -8.94
N LEU A 171 -8.60 -0.05 -9.76
CA LEU A 171 -10.01 0.07 -9.40
C LEU A 171 -10.45 -1.00 -8.38
N LEU A 172 -9.62 -2.03 -8.15
CA LEU A 172 -9.91 -3.09 -7.20
C LEU A 172 -9.60 -2.58 -5.78
N ALA A 173 -10.66 -2.32 -5.01
CA ALA A 173 -10.60 -1.92 -3.61
C ALA A 173 -11.13 -3.05 -2.70
N PRO A 174 -10.93 -2.98 -1.36
CA PRO A 174 -11.67 -3.83 -0.43
C PRO A 174 -13.19 -3.69 -0.67
N PRO A 175 -13.99 -4.78 -0.61
CA PRO A 175 -13.68 -6.10 -0.08
C PRO A 175 -13.06 -7.09 -1.08
N PHE A 176 -12.84 -6.69 -2.33
CA PHE A 176 -12.45 -7.62 -3.41
C PHE A 176 -10.99 -8.08 -3.30
N ILE A 177 -10.12 -7.32 -2.63
CA ILE A 177 -8.73 -7.68 -2.36
C ILE A 177 -8.37 -7.28 -0.93
N ILE A 178 -7.85 -8.23 -0.15
CA ILE A 178 -7.21 -7.96 1.14
C ILE A 178 -5.70 -7.93 0.89
N LEU A 179 -5.10 -6.74 0.89
CA LEU A 179 -3.65 -6.61 0.98
C LEU A 179 -3.25 -6.62 2.45
N THR A 180 -2.58 -7.69 2.88
CA THR A 180 -1.87 -7.69 4.15
C THR A 180 -0.64 -6.78 4.04
N ASP A 181 -0.56 -5.79 4.92
CA ASP A 181 0.60 -4.92 5.04
C ASP A 181 1.84 -5.77 5.39
N ARG A 182 2.75 -5.93 4.43
CA ARG A 182 4.06 -6.51 4.70
C ARG A 182 4.97 -5.39 5.19
N LYS A 183 6.03 -5.72 5.93
CA LYS A 183 7.03 -4.74 6.41
C LYS A 183 7.84 -4.12 5.26
N GLU A 184 7.18 -3.49 4.31
CA GLU A 184 7.79 -2.71 3.25
C GLU A 184 8.11 -1.31 3.78
N ALA A 185 9.04 -0.61 3.14
CA ALA A 185 9.44 0.73 3.58
C ALA A 185 8.23 1.69 3.52
N LEU A 186 8.13 2.59 4.50
CA LEU A 186 6.95 3.43 4.74
C LEU A 186 6.49 4.26 3.53
N PHE A 187 7.40 4.62 2.63
CA PHE A 187 7.08 5.35 1.40
C PHE A 187 7.28 4.48 0.15
N SER A 188 7.34 3.16 0.25
CA SER A 188 7.50 2.28 -0.91
C SER A 188 6.14 1.82 -1.43
N PHE A 189 5.79 2.23 -2.65
CA PHE A 189 4.67 1.69 -3.42
C PHE A 189 5.18 1.18 -4.79
N PRO A 190 4.68 0.08 -5.37
CA PRO A 190 5.20 -0.38 -6.66
C PRO A 190 4.94 0.67 -7.77
N THR A 191 5.99 1.24 -8.37
CA THR A 191 5.85 2.08 -9.58
C THR A 191 5.87 1.21 -10.84
N ARG A 192 5.05 1.57 -11.84
CA ARG A 192 4.99 0.84 -13.12
C ARG A 192 6.34 0.79 -13.83
N PHE A 193 7.05 1.92 -13.83
CA PHE A 193 8.43 1.98 -14.29
C PHE A 193 9.31 1.69 -13.08
N ARG A 194 9.95 0.51 -13.08
CA ARG A 194 10.94 0.10 -12.08
C ARG A 194 12.24 0.88 -12.25
N MET A 195 12.15 2.20 -12.21
CA MET A 195 13.30 3.07 -12.40
C MET A 195 14.20 2.95 -11.18
N LYS A 196 15.40 2.42 -11.39
CA LYS A 196 16.48 2.53 -10.41
C LYS A 196 17.06 3.94 -10.56
N VAL A 197 16.69 4.86 -9.67
CA VAL A 197 17.36 6.17 -9.63
C VAL A 197 18.76 5.94 -9.03
N LEU A 198 19.80 6.16 -9.83
CA LEU A 198 21.23 5.95 -9.51
C LEU A 198 21.75 6.79 -8.33
N ALA A 199 20.90 7.59 -7.67
CA ALA A 199 21.27 8.45 -6.54
C ALA A 199 21.72 7.66 -5.29
N CYS A 200 21.58 6.33 -5.28
CA CYS A 200 21.90 5.48 -4.12
C CYS A 200 22.83 4.30 -4.44
N GLU A 201 23.70 4.38 -5.45
CA GLU A 201 24.77 3.35 -5.58
C GLU A 201 25.93 3.61 -4.61
N LYS A 202 26.14 4.86 -4.18
CA LYS A 202 27.21 5.20 -3.22
C LYS A 202 26.89 4.90 -1.76
N ALA A 203 25.64 4.61 -1.38
CA ALA A 203 25.24 4.49 0.02
C ALA A 203 24.90 3.06 0.47
N TYR A 204 24.87 2.07 -0.44
CA TYR A 204 24.47 0.71 -0.11
C TYR A 204 25.37 -0.34 -0.77
N HIS A 205 26.62 -0.42 -0.31
CA HIS A 205 27.42 -1.64 -0.45
C HIS A 205 27.34 -2.43 0.87
N PRO A 206 26.54 -3.51 0.96
CA PRO A 206 26.57 -4.39 2.12
C PRO A 206 27.90 -5.16 2.17
N PRO A 207 28.56 -5.30 3.34
CA PRO A 207 29.90 -5.87 3.48
C PRO A 207 30.01 -7.39 3.26
N TRP A 208 28.96 -8.05 2.76
CA TRP A 208 28.89 -9.51 2.63
C TRP A 208 29.13 -10.03 1.21
N TYR A 209 29.57 -9.16 0.29
CA TYR A 209 29.99 -9.55 -1.06
C TYR A 209 31.45 -9.16 -1.24
N ARG A 210 32.33 -10.02 -0.74
CA ARG A 210 33.68 -10.19 -1.26
C ARG A 210 33.99 -11.66 -1.27
#